data_AF-A0A7W7C9P6-F1
#
_entry.id   AF-A0A7W7C9P6-F1
#
_cell.length_a   1.000
_cell.length_b   1.000
_cell.length_c   1.000
_cell.angle_alpha   90.00
_cell.angle_beta   90.00
_cell.angle_gamma   90.00
#
_symmetry.space_group_name_H-M   'P 1'
#
loop_
_entity.id
_entity.type
_entity.pdbx_description
1 polymer ?
#
loop_
_entity_poly.entity_id
_entity_poly.type
_entity_poly.pdbx_seq_one_letter_code
_entity_poly.pdbx_strand_id
1 'polypeptide(L)'
;MGALIKSELRKIFTTNVWWALLIPAALVTLLVTLGGSAFGMLISSVASQAQDTEINVPLALLVFPAAVNFGTIFTTIFGGLAVAAEFQHRTITTTYLTAPSRTSVLLAKLAAYAGFGLLYGVVIALFGSIGALLTLDIDNFPNLGSWLLLCLVAVLSNVLWAVLGVGLGALMSNQIAIVLVVPLGALVERLLRGLLGAQGVGEVGNFLPNAVGNGLVSGVGQDLFLDNIPTSMRTMGRALTDVSEPAWWVSGLVFLGYIALFLGLGRLVAQRRDIA
;
A
#
# COMPACT_ATOMS: atom_id res chain seq x y z
N MET A 1 5.42 -23.10 16.76
CA MET A 1 4.99 -22.06 15.80
C MET A 1 4.62 -22.60 14.42
N GLY A 2 5.42 -23.49 13.80
CA GLY A 2 5.15 -23.99 12.44
C GLY A 2 3.76 -24.62 12.23
N ALA A 3 3.23 -25.37 13.20
CA ALA A 3 1.88 -25.95 13.13
C ALA A 3 0.76 -24.89 13.09
N LEU A 4 0.92 -23.77 13.80
CA LEU A 4 -0.05 -22.67 13.81
C LEU A 4 -0.06 -21.94 12.45
N ILE A 5 1.13 -21.66 11.90
CA ILE A 5 1.25 -21.05 10.57
C ILE A 5 0.62 -21.96 9.51
N LYS A 6 0.86 -23.28 9.57
CA LYS A 6 0.24 -24.25 8.67
C LYS A 6 -1.29 -24.26 8.76
N SER A 7 -1.84 -24.10 9.97
CA SER A 7 -3.28 -23.98 10.18
C SER A 7 -3.84 -22.71 9.54
N GLU A 8 -3.18 -21.56 9.73
CA GLU A 8 -3.58 -20.29 9.11
C GLU A 8 -3.50 -20.35 7.58
N LEU A 9 -2.42 -20.89 7.02
CA LEU A 9 -2.30 -21.09 5.57
C LEU A 9 -3.44 -21.97 5.04
N ARG A 10 -3.79 -23.05 5.74
CA ARG A 10 -4.92 -23.90 5.34
C ARG A 10 -6.24 -23.13 5.32
N LYS A 11 -6.51 -22.26 6.30
CA LYS A 11 -7.71 -21.40 6.31
C LYS A 11 -7.74 -20.47 5.09
N ILE A 12 -6.60 -19.84 4.79
CA ILE A 12 -6.47 -18.94 3.64
C ILE A 12 -6.73 -19.71 2.34
N PHE A 13 -6.07 -20.86 2.12
CA PHE A 13 -6.24 -21.65 0.90
C PHE A 13 -7.63 -22.31 0.76
N THR A 14 -8.33 -22.57 1.86
CA THR A 14 -9.70 -23.11 1.83
C THR A 14 -10.74 -22.04 1.47
N THR A 15 -10.39 -20.76 1.61
CA THR A 15 -11.30 -19.64 1.37
C THR A 15 -10.96 -18.96 0.05
N ASN A 16 -11.95 -18.65 -0.78
CA ASN A 16 -11.72 -17.97 -2.06
C ASN A 16 -11.34 -16.47 -1.93
N VAL A 17 -11.34 -15.91 -0.72
CA VAL A 17 -11.11 -14.48 -0.45
C VAL A 17 -9.72 -14.02 -0.89
N TRP A 18 -8.68 -14.88 -0.77
CA TRP A 18 -7.31 -14.47 -1.09
C TRP A 18 -7.10 -14.16 -2.57
N TRP A 19 -7.75 -14.90 -3.48
CA TRP A 19 -7.70 -14.60 -4.91
C TRP A 19 -8.80 -13.63 -5.33
N ALA A 20 -9.96 -13.66 -4.67
CA ALA A 20 -11.05 -12.72 -4.93
C ALA A 20 -10.69 -11.26 -4.63
N LEU A 21 -9.77 -10.99 -3.70
CA LEU A 21 -9.21 -9.65 -3.46
C LEU A 21 -7.94 -9.36 -4.29
N LEU A 22 -7.16 -10.39 -4.62
CA LEU A 22 -5.94 -10.25 -5.41
C LEU A 22 -6.23 -9.86 -6.86
N ILE A 23 -7.25 -10.46 -7.49
CA ILE A 23 -7.62 -10.14 -8.87
C ILE A 23 -8.02 -8.66 -9.02
N PRO A 24 -8.95 -8.10 -8.21
CA PRO A 24 -9.24 -6.68 -8.22
C PRO A 24 -8.02 -5.81 -7.92
N ALA A 25 -7.16 -6.20 -6.96
CA ALA A 25 -5.95 -5.44 -6.66
C ALA A 25 -5.03 -5.34 -7.89
N ALA A 26 -4.83 -6.45 -8.59
CA ALA A 26 -4.03 -6.52 -9.81
C ALA A 26 -4.64 -5.71 -10.95
N LEU A 27 -5.96 -5.85 -11.18
CA LEU A 27 -6.68 -5.14 -12.23
C LEU A 27 -6.72 -3.64 -11.99
N VAL A 28 -7.02 -3.19 -10.76
CA VAL A 28 -7.02 -1.76 -10.41
C VAL A 28 -5.63 -1.17 -10.60
N THR A 29 -4.58 -1.86 -10.15
CA THR A 29 -3.21 -1.38 -10.35
C THR A 29 -2.89 -1.26 -11.83
N LEU A 30 -3.19 -2.28 -12.65
CA LEU A 30 -2.97 -2.23 -14.09
C LEU A 30 -3.73 -1.08 -14.74
N LEU A 31 -5.02 -0.93 -14.45
CA LEU A 31 -5.88 0.10 -15.04
C LEU A 31 -5.43 1.51 -14.63
N VAL A 32 -5.04 1.70 -13.37
CA VAL A 32 -4.52 2.99 -12.89
C VAL A 32 -3.18 3.30 -13.53
N THR A 33 -2.27 2.33 -13.67
CA THR A 33 -1.00 2.58 -14.35
C THR A 33 -1.20 2.88 -15.83
N LEU A 34 -2.04 2.10 -16.51
CA LEU A 34 -2.34 2.29 -17.93
C LEU A 34 -3.00 3.66 -18.17
N GLY A 35 -4.07 3.96 -17.42
CA GLY A 35 -4.78 5.24 -17.54
C GLY A 35 -3.93 6.44 -17.12
N GLY A 36 -3.17 6.31 -16.02
CA GLY A 36 -2.29 7.37 -15.52
C GLY A 36 -1.11 7.65 -16.46
N SER A 37 -0.53 6.61 -17.06
CA SER A 37 0.57 6.76 -18.02
C SER A 37 0.06 7.35 -19.33
N ALA A 38 -1.10 6.89 -19.82
CA ALA A 38 -1.72 7.42 -21.04
C ALA A 38 -2.08 8.89 -20.87
N PHE A 39 -2.67 9.26 -19.74
CA PHE A 39 -2.96 10.64 -19.40
C PHE A 39 -1.69 11.49 -19.25
N GLY A 40 -0.65 10.92 -18.63
CA GLY A 40 0.68 11.55 -18.54
C GLY A 40 1.28 11.90 -19.90
N MET A 41 1.20 10.96 -20.86
CA MET A 41 1.67 11.19 -22.25
C MET A 41 0.85 12.24 -23.00
N LEU A 42 -0.46 12.31 -22.75
CA LEU A 42 -1.30 13.37 -23.30
C LEU A 42 -0.88 14.74 -22.75
N ILE A 43 -0.60 14.84 -21.45
CA ILE A 43 -0.11 16.09 -20.86
C ILE A 43 1.25 16.48 -21.45
N SER A 44 2.19 15.53 -21.56
CA SER A 44 3.52 15.81 -22.09
C SER A 44 3.50 16.21 -23.56
N SER A 45 2.62 15.63 -24.38
CA SER A 45 2.49 15.99 -25.80
C SER A 45 1.88 17.38 -26.02
N VAL A 46 0.92 17.78 -25.17
CA VAL A 46 0.39 19.15 -25.17
C VAL A 46 1.46 20.15 -24.70
N ALA A 47 2.24 19.79 -23.69
CA ALA A 47 3.32 20.64 -23.17
C ALA A 47 4.47 20.80 -24.18
N SER A 48 4.89 19.73 -24.86
CA SER A 48 5.96 19.81 -25.87
C SER A 48 5.56 20.65 -27.08
N GLN A 49 4.28 20.59 -27.49
CA GLN A 49 3.75 21.45 -28.56
C GLN A 49 3.74 22.94 -28.17
N ALA A 50 3.57 23.26 -26.89
CA ALA A 50 3.58 24.64 -26.41
C ALA A 50 4.99 25.23 -26.24
N GLN A 51 6.02 24.37 -26.08
CA GLN A 51 7.36 24.79 -25.65
C GLN A 51 8.48 24.42 -26.64
N ASP A 52 8.13 23.85 -27.80
CA ASP A 52 9.01 23.48 -28.94
C ASP A 52 10.25 22.67 -28.52
N THR A 53 10.13 21.94 -27.41
CA THR A 53 11.19 21.11 -26.82
C THR A 53 10.60 19.74 -26.50
N GLU A 54 11.27 18.66 -26.95
CA GLU A 54 10.91 17.31 -26.55
C GLU A 54 11.23 17.09 -25.07
N ILE A 55 10.20 17.18 -24.21
CA ILE A 55 10.32 16.84 -22.80
C ILE A 55 10.02 15.36 -22.65
N ASN A 56 11.06 14.52 -22.71
CA ASN A 56 10.94 13.11 -22.35
C ASN A 56 11.05 12.96 -20.83
N VAL A 57 9.90 12.94 -20.14
CA VAL A 57 9.83 12.77 -18.67
C VAL A 57 9.43 11.33 -18.35
N PRO A 58 10.16 10.62 -17.46
CA PRO A 58 9.83 9.25 -17.09
C PRO A 58 8.63 9.20 -16.12
N LEU A 59 7.45 9.56 -16.62
CA LEU A 59 6.18 9.62 -15.87
C LEU A 59 5.80 8.29 -15.21
N ALA A 60 6.31 7.18 -15.74
CA ALA A 60 6.18 5.85 -15.15
C ALA A 60 6.57 5.82 -13.66
N LEU A 61 7.63 6.55 -13.29
CA LEU A 61 8.17 6.59 -11.92
C LEU A 61 7.23 7.33 -10.94
N LEU A 62 6.32 8.16 -11.44
CA LEU A 62 5.31 8.87 -10.63
C LEU A 62 3.96 8.14 -10.64
N VAL A 63 3.58 7.57 -11.78
CA VAL A 63 2.30 6.87 -11.94
C VAL A 63 2.31 5.51 -11.23
N PHE A 64 3.42 4.77 -11.30
CA PHE A 64 3.52 3.44 -10.69
C PHE A 64 3.30 3.45 -9.17
N PRO A 65 3.95 4.33 -8.37
CA PRO A 65 3.65 4.42 -6.94
C PRO A 65 2.19 4.75 -6.65
N ALA A 66 1.59 5.66 -7.42
CA ALA A 66 0.18 6.01 -7.28
C ALA A 66 -0.72 4.79 -7.50
N ALA A 67 -0.45 3.98 -8.52
CA ALA A 67 -1.16 2.73 -8.79
C ALA A 67 -0.98 1.70 -7.66
N VAL A 68 0.25 1.52 -7.16
CA VAL A 68 0.55 0.63 -6.02
C VAL A 68 -0.26 1.02 -4.79
N ASN A 69 -0.40 2.32 -4.51
CA ASN A 69 -1.19 2.83 -3.38
C ASN A 69 -2.68 2.49 -3.48
N PHE A 70 -3.24 2.32 -4.68
CA PHE A 70 -4.60 1.81 -4.84
C PHE A 70 -4.67 0.30 -4.60
N GLY A 71 -3.67 -0.45 -5.06
CA GLY A 71 -3.56 -1.89 -4.81
C GLY A 71 -3.43 -2.25 -3.33
N THR A 72 -2.68 -1.46 -2.55
CA THR A 72 -2.44 -1.71 -1.11
C THR A 72 -3.71 -1.65 -0.25
N ILE A 73 -4.77 -0.96 -0.71
CA ILE A 73 -6.08 -0.96 -0.05
C ILE A 73 -6.63 -2.39 0.07
N PHE A 74 -6.56 -3.16 -1.01
CA PHE A 74 -7.03 -4.56 -1.02
C PHE A 74 -6.15 -5.45 -0.14
N THR A 75 -4.83 -5.24 -0.18
CA THR A 75 -3.87 -5.94 0.68
C THR A 75 -4.17 -5.69 2.16
N THR A 76 -4.52 -4.45 2.52
CA THR A 76 -4.88 -4.06 3.88
C THR A 76 -6.20 -4.68 4.33
N ILE A 77 -7.22 -4.66 3.45
CA ILE A 77 -8.50 -5.34 3.71
C ILE A 77 -8.25 -6.84 3.94
N PHE A 78 -7.48 -7.49 3.07
CA PHE A 78 -7.14 -8.90 3.23
C PHE A 78 -6.47 -9.18 4.58
N GLY A 79 -5.50 -8.36 4.99
CA GLY A 79 -4.90 -8.41 6.33
C GLY A 79 -5.92 -8.24 7.45
N GLY A 80 -6.85 -7.29 7.34
CA GLY A 80 -7.89 -7.06 8.37
C GLY A 80 -8.89 -8.20 8.51
N LEU A 81 -9.21 -8.87 7.40
CA LEU A 81 -10.09 -10.05 7.43
C LEU A 81 -9.47 -11.24 8.19
N ALA A 82 -8.15 -11.26 8.40
CA ALA A 82 -7.44 -12.32 9.13
C ALA A 82 -8.02 -12.63 10.51
N VAL A 83 -8.45 -11.58 11.22
CA VAL A 83 -8.98 -11.67 12.57
C VAL A 83 -10.49 -11.50 12.56
N ALA A 84 -11.02 -10.57 11.74
CA ALA A 84 -12.45 -10.31 11.70
C ALA A 84 -13.29 -11.50 11.20
N ALA A 85 -12.76 -12.31 10.27
CA ALA A 85 -13.47 -13.50 9.79
C ALA A 85 -13.68 -14.54 10.91
N GLU A 86 -12.72 -14.65 11.85
CA GLU A 86 -12.85 -15.58 12.99
C GLU A 86 -13.88 -15.12 14.01
N PHE A 87 -14.02 -13.81 14.20
CA PHE A 87 -15.07 -13.23 15.02
C PHE A 87 -16.45 -13.44 14.38
N GLN A 88 -16.58 -13.24 13.06
CA GLN A 88 -17.83 -13.45 12.35
C GLN A 88 -18.29 -14.91 12.39
N HIS A 89 -17.37 -15.86 12.20
CA HIS A 89 -17.68 -17.29 12.21
C HIS A 89 -17.62 -17.94 13.61
N ARG A 90 -17.37 -17.15 14.67
CA ARG A 90 -17.24 -17.63 16.06
C ARG A 90 -16.19 -18.75 16.23
N THR A 91 -15.18 -18.79 15.37
CA THR A 91 -14.08 -19.77 15.42
C THR A 91 -12.88 -19.28 16.24
N ILE A 92 -12.97 -18.06 16.78
CA ILE A 92 -11.89 -17.49 17.59
C ILE A 92 -11.71 -18.24 18.92
N THR A 93 -12.81 -18.71 19.53
CA THR A 93 -12.79 -19.48 20.80
C THR A 93 -12.02 -20.79 20.63
N THR A 94 -12.33 -21.55 19.58
CA THR A 94 -11.64 -22.83 19.30
C THR A 94 -10.16 -22.62 18.96
N THR A 95 -9.83 -21.52 18.28
CA THR A 95 -8.43 -21.16 17.98
C THR A 95 -7.65 -20.84 19.25
N TYR A 96 -8.23 -20.12 20.21
CA TYR A 96 -7.55 -19.83 21.47
C TYR A 96 -7.48 -21.01 22.44
N LEU A 97 -8.44 -21.94 22.42
CA LEU A 97 -8.40 -23.16 23.22
C LEU A 97 -7.34 -24.16 22.74
N THR A 98 -7.04 -24.16 21.44
CA THR A 98 -6.07 -25.09 20.83
C THR A 98 -4.66 -24.51 20.75
N ALA A 99 -4.51 -23.19 20.95
CA ALA A 99 -3.23 -22.52 20.88
C ALA A 99 -2.57 -22.38 22.26
N PRO A 100 -1.23 -22.43 22.34
CA PRO A 100 -0.50 -22.29 23.60
C PRO A 100 -0.61 -20.89 24.22
N SER A 101 -0.88 -19.84 23.42
CA SER A 101 -1.14 -18.49 23.92
C SER A 101 -1.84 -17.63 22.86
N ARG A 102 -2.63 -16.63 23.30
CA ARG A 102 -3.29 -15.66 22.40
C ARG A 102 -2.29 -14.89 21.53
N THR A 103 -1.11 -14.59 22.07
CA THR A 103 0.00 -13.93 21.35
C THR A 103 0.61 -14.81 20.28
N SER A 104 0.75 -16.12 20.52
CA SER A 104 1.27 -17.04 19.51
C SER A 104 0.33 -17.16 18.30
N VAL A 105 -0.99 -17.02 18.49
CA VAL A 105 -1.95 -16.97 17.39
C VAL A 105 -1.78 -15.70 16.58
N LEU A 106 -1.69 -14.54 17.25
CA LEU A 106 -1.50 -13.26 16.57
C LEU A 106 -0.19 -13.25 15.76
N LEU A 107 0.92 -13.73 16.32
CA LEU A 107 2.19 -13.83 15.61
C LEU A 107 2.13 -14.79 14.41
N ALA A 108 1.44 -15.92 14.54
CA ALA A 108 1.26 -16.85 13.43
C ALA A 108 0.46 -16.20 12.28
N LYS A 109 -0.59 -15.42 12.61
CA LYS A 109 -1.34 -14.63 11.63
C LYS A 109 -0.46 -13.59 10.96
N LEU A 110 0.30 -12.81 11.74
CA LEU A 110 1.21 -11.80 11.18
C LEU A 110 2.20 -12.43 10.20
N ALA A 111 2.81 -13.58 10.54
CA ALA A 111 3.72 -14.28 9.64
C ALA A 111 3.03 -14.78 8.35
N ALA A 112 1.84 -15.40 8.48
CA ALA A 112 1.10 -15.90 7.32
C ALA A 112 0.66 -14.76 6.38
N TYR A 113 0.09 -13.69 6.94
CA TYR A 113 -0.41 -12.56 6.17
C TYR A 113 0.71 -11.66 5.65
N ALA A 114 1.85 -11.57 6.32
CA ALA A 114 3.06 -10.95 5.75
C ALA A 114 3.55 -11.71 4.52
N GLY A 115 3.53 -13.05 4.55
CA GLY A 115 3.85 -13.89 3.38
C GLY A 115 2.88 -13.67 2.21
N PHE A 116 1.58 -13.53 2.49
CA PHE A 116 0.62 -13.14 1.45
C PHE A 116 0.78 -11.68 1.01
N GLY A 117 1.22 -10.78 1.89
CA GLY A 117 1.59 -9.41 1.53
C GLY A 117 2.73 -9.37 0.51
N LEU A 118 3.73 -10.26 0.63
CA LEU A 118 4.76 -10.44 -0.39
C LEU A 118 4.15 -10.86 -1.73
N LEU A 119 3.25 -11.86 -1.71
CA LEU A 119 2.59 -12.35 -2.91
C LEU A 119 1.74 -11.27 -3.58
N TYR A 120 0.94 -10.52 -2.81
CA TYR A 120 0.17 -9.37 -3.31
C TYR A 120 1.09 -8.30 -3.88
N GLY A 121 2.16 -7.96 -3.17
CA GLY A 121 3.15 -7.00 -3.62
C GLY A 121 3.79 -7.38 -4.96
N VAL A 122 4.16 -8.64 -5.13
CA VAL A 122 4.74 -9.14 -6.40
C VAL A 122 3.73 -9.03 -7.53
N VAL A 123 2.47 -9.47 -7.31
CA VAL A 123 1.42 -9.38 -8.34
C VAL A 123 1.12 -7.93 -8.70
N ILE A 124 0.99 -7.05 -7.71
CA ILE A 124 0.75 -5.61 -7.93
C ILE A 124 1.92 -4.99 -8.70
N ALA A 125 3.16 -5.29 -8.34
CA ALA A 125 4.34 -4.80 -9.06
C ALA A 125 4.40 -5.32 -10.50
N LEU A 126 4.06 -6.59 -10.73
CA LEU A 126 4.00 -7.19 -12.07
C LEU A 126 2.94 -6.53 -12.93
N PHE A 127 1.70 -6.41 -12.43
CA PHE A 127 0.59 -5.80 -13.17
C PHE A 127 0.79 -4.30 -13.37
N GLY A 128 1.38 -3.61 -12.40
CA GLY A 128 1.82 -2.22 -12.55
C GLY A 128 2.88 -2.08 -13.64
N SER A 129 3.86 -3.01 -13.70
CA SER A 129 4.87 -3.03 -14.76
C SER A 129 4.29 -3.32 -16.13
N ILE A 130 3.35 -4.26 -16.23
CA ILE A 130 2.63 -4.52 -17.49
C ILE A 130 1.87 -3.27 -17.94
N GLY A 131 1.15 -2.60 -17.04
CA GLY A 131 0.46 -1.35 -17.36
C GLY A 131 1.39 -0.25 -17.87
N ALA A 132 2.60 -0.14 -17.29
CA ALA A 132 3.62 0.81 -17.75
C ALA A 132 4.18 0.43 -19.14
N LEU A 133 4.54 -0.85 -19.35
CA LEU A 133 5.09 -1.35 -20.61
C LEU A 133 4.11 -1.30 -21.78
N LEU A 134 2.81 -1.44 -21.53
CA LEU A 134 1.79 -1.32 -22.57
C LEU A 134 1.58 0.11 -23.06
N THR A 135 2.04 1.09 -22.28
CA THR A 135 1.76 2.51 -22.54
C THR A 135 2.99 3.26 -22.98
N LEU A 136 4.18 2.88 -22.50
CA LEU A 136 5.44 3.57 -22.78
C LEU A 136 6.25 2.81 -23.82
N ASP A 137 6.86 3.56 -24.74
CA ASP A 137 7.92 3.02 -25.60
C ASP A 137 9.10 2.54 -24.75
N ILE A 138 9.75 1.46 -25.20
CA ILE A 138 10.88 0.82 -24.49
C ILE A 138 12.01 1.84 -24.24
N ASP A 139 12.21 2.80 -25.14
CA ASP A 139 13.22 3.84 -25.04
C ASP A 139 12.92 4.88 -23.94
N ASN A 140 11.66 4.99 -23.54
CA ASN A 140 11.20 5.88 -22.46
C ASN A 140 11.02 5.13 -21.12
N PHE A 141 11.35 3.84 -21.09
CA PHE A 141 11.27 3.05 -19.88
C PHE A 141 12.41 3.43 -18.92
N PRO A 142 12.14 3.64 -17.62
CA PRO A 142 13.17 3.98 -16.66
C PRO A 142 14.23 2.88 -16.57
N ASN A 143 15.44 3.27 -16.14
CA ASN A 143 16.54 2.33 -15.93
C ASN A 143 16.10 1.09 -15.13
N LEU A 144 16.46 -0.10 -15.61
CA LEU A 144 16.01 -1.37 -15.03
C LEU A 144 16.37 -1.51 -13.55
N GLY A 145 17.51 -0.95 -13.12
CA GLY A 145 17.91 -0.92 -11.70
C GLY A 145 16.97 -0.06 -10.84
N SER A 146 16.65 1.15 -11.30
CA SER A 146 15.69 2.04 -10.64
C SER A 146 14.29 1.44 -10.60
N TRP A 147 13.85 0.83 -11.70
CA TRP A 147 12.54 0.18 -11.78
C TRP A 147 12.45 -1.02 -10.82
N LEU A 148 13.49 -1.85 -10.76
CA LEU A 148 13.53 -3.01 -9.87
C LEU A 148 13.54 -2.59 -8.40
N LEU A 149 14.27 -1.52 -8.06
CA LEU A 149 14.25 -0.93 -6.72
C LEU A 149 12.83 -0.46 -6.36
N LEU A 150 12.17 0.26 -7.26
CA LEU A 150 10.79 0.72 -7.06
C LEU A 150 9.82 -0.45 -6.86
N CYS A 151 9.95 -1.52 -7.64
CA CYS A 151 9.18 -2.74 -7.48
C CYS A 151 9.43 -3.41 -6.12
N LEU A 152 10.70 -3.48 -5.67
CA LEU A 152 11.06 -4.06 -4.38
C LEU A 152 10.43 -3.26 -3.22
N VAL A 153 10.47 -1.92 -3.30
CA VAL A 153 9.84 -1.05 -2.30
C VAL A 153 8.32 -1.21 -2.32
N ALA A 154 7.69 -1.36 -3.48
CA ALA A 154 6.26 -1.65 -3.60
C ALA A 154 5.88 -3.00 -2.94
N VAL A 155 6.71 -4.02 -3.10
CA VAL A 155 6.54 -5.32 -2.43
C VAL A 155 6.64 -5.17 -0.92
N LEU A 156 7.68 -4.49 -0.43
CA LEU A 156 7.88 -4.24 0.99
C LEU A 156 6.70 -3.44 1.58
N SER A 157 6.23 -2.41 0.88
CA SER A 157 5.07 -1.62 1.27
C SER A 157 3.83 -2.50 1.44
N ASN A 158 3.56 -3.41 0.50
CA ASN A 158 2.42 -4.34 0.60
C ASN A 158 2.51 -5.27 1.81
N VAL A 159 3.70 -5.72 2.19
CA VAL A 159 3.90 -6.49 3.44
C VAL A 159 3.50 -5.66 4.65
N LEU A 160 3.98 -4.42 4.72
CA LEU A 160 3.69 -3.53 5.84
C LEU A 160 2.19 -3.20 5.93
N TRP A 161 1.53 -2.95 4.79
CA TRP A 161 0.09 -2.74 4.71
C TRP A 161 -0.73 -3.98 5.09
N ALA A 162 -0.29 -5.19 4.72
CA ALA A 162 -0.93 -6.43 5.17
C ALA A 162 -0.84 -6.58 6.70
N VAL A 163 0.34 -6.32 7.27
CA VAL A 163 0.58 -6.37 8.72
C VAL A 163 -0.24 -5.31 9.47
N LEU A 164 -0.32 -4.09 8.94
CA LEU A 164 -1.19 -3.03 9.45
C LEU A 164 -2.66 -3.49 9.44
N GLY A 165 -3.09 -4.08 8.33
CA GLY A 165 -4.41 -4.67 8.17
C GLY A 165 -4.74 -5.66 9.29
N VAL A 166 -3.84 -6.61 9.57
CA VAL A 166 -4.03 -7.58 10.68
C VAL A 166 -4.22 -6.87 12.03
N GLY A 167 -3.47 -5.80 12.30
CA GLY A 167 -3.63 -4.97 13.50
C GLY A 167 -5.00 -4.29 13.58
N LEU A 168 -5.46 -3.68 12.47
CA LEU A 168 -6.79 -3.10 12.38
C LEU A 168 -7.89 -4.17 12.58
N GLY A 169 -7.70 -5.35 12.01
CA GLY A 169 -8.61 -6.48 12.17
C GLY A 169 -8.76 -6.92 13.61
N ALA A 170 -7.65 -6.97 14.35
CA ALA A 170 -7.64 -7.28 15.78
C ALA A 170 -8.38 -6.22 16.63
N LEU A 171 -8.32 -4.94 16.23
CA LEU A 171 -8.99 -3.86 16.93
C LEU A 171 -10.51 -3.88 16.69
N MET A 172 -10.94 -3.94 15.43
CA MET A 172 -12.34 -3.71 15.03
C MET A 172 -13.23 -4.95 15.17
N SER A 173 -12.68 -6.16 15.06
CA SER A 173 -13.39 -7.46 15.14
C SER A 173 -14.64 -7.63 14.25
N ASN A 174 -14.88 -6.72 13.31
CA ASN A 174 -16.05 -6.72 12.43
C ASN A 174 -15.60 -6.57 10.97
N GLN A 175 -15.94 -7.56 10.15
CA GLN A 175 -15.56 -7.63 8.73
C GLN A 175 -16.13 -6.46 7.92
N ILE A 176 -17.39 -6.09 8.15
CA ILE A 176 -18.05 -4.98 7.45
C ILE A 176 -17.36 -3.66 7.78
N ALA A 177 -17.00 -3.47 9.06
CA ALA A 177 -16.33 -2.27 9.51
C ALA A 177 -14.96 -2.10 8.83
N ILE A 178 -14.20 -3.17 8.64
CA ILE A 178 -12.89 -3.12 7.97
C ILE A 178 -13.03 -2.75 6.49
N VAL A 179 -13.96 -3.41 5.79
CA VAL A 179 -14.19 -3.18 4.36
C VAL A 179 -14.65 -1.74 4.09
N LEU A 180 -15.36 -1.10 5.03
CA LEU A 180 -15.78 0.29 4.92
C LEU A 180 -14.70 1.27 5.39
N VAL A 181 -14.10 1.05 6.56
CA VAL A 181 -13.19 2.01 7.21
C VAL A 181 -11.86 2.13 6.49
N VAL A 182 -11.32 1.06 5.88
CA VAL A 182 -10.05 1.16 5.14
C VAL A 182 -10.14 2.12 3.94
N PRO A 183 -11.05 1.94 2.97
CA PRO A 183 -11.16 2.85 1.84
C PRO A 183 -11.74 4.22 2.21
N LEU A 184 -12.77 4.28 3.08
CA LEU A 184 -13.34 5.56 3.51
C LEU A 184 -12.36 6.35 4.36
N GLY A 185 -11.59 5.70 5.24
CA GLY A 185 -10.54 6.32 6.02
C GLY A 185 -9.47 6.92 5.13
N ALA A 186 -9.01 6.19 4.10
CA ALA A 186 -8.08 6.72 3.11
C ALA A 186 -8.65 7.94 2.35
N LEU A 187 -9.93 7.91 1.98
CA LEU A 187 -10.59 9.04 1.30
C LEU A 187 -10.72 10.25 2.22
N VAL A 188 -11.20 10.06 3.44
CA VAL A 188 -11.34 11.11 4.45
C VAL A 188 -9.98 11.73 4.77
N GLU A 189 -8.94 10.91 4.91
CA GLU A 189 -7.58 11.39 5.13
C GLU A 189 -7.07 12.24 3.95
N ARG A 190 -7.32 11.82 2.70
CA ARG A 190 -6.97 12.61 1.50
C ARG A 190 -7.68 13.96 1.47
N LEU A 191 -8.96 14.01 1.84
CA LEU A 191 -9.73 15.26 1.95
C LEU A 191 -9.18 16.16 3.07
N LEU A 192 -8.91 15.59 4.24
CA LEU A 192 -8.29 16.29 5.37
C LEU A 192 -6.95 16.89 4.97
N ARG A 193 -6.11 16.16 4.24
CA ARG A 193 -4.84 16.69 3.73
C ARG A 193 -5.02 17.88 2.80
N GLY A 194 -5.98 17.81 1.88
CA GLY A 194 -6.31 18.93 1.01
C GLY A 194 -6.74 20.17 1.80
N LEU A 195 -7.57 19.99 2.85
CA LEU A 195 -8.01 21.06 3.73
C LEU A 195 -6.86 21.63 4.59
N LEU A 196 -6.04 20.78 5.18
CA LEU A 196 -4.87 21.17 5.99
C LEU A 196 -3.84 21.94 5.17
N GLY A 197 -3.63 21.53 3.91
CA GLY A 197 -2.78 22.23 2.95
C GLY A 197 -3.29 23.64 2.67
N ALA A 198 -4.59 23.82 2.48
CA ALA A 198 -5.20 25.14 2.28
C ALA A 198 -5.07 26.09 3.49
N GLN A 199 -4.89 25.53 4.70
CA GLN A 199 -4.77 26.28 5.95
C GLN A 199 -3.31 26.54 6.38
N GLY A 200 -2.32 26.16 5.56
CA GLY A 200 -0.89 26.38 5.85
C GLY A 200 -0.30 25.41 6.89
N VAL A 201 -1.05 24.39 7.32
CA VAL A 201 -0.60 23.32 8.26
C VAL A 201 -0.51 21.96 7.56
N GLY A 202 -0.21 21.97 6.25
CA GLY A 202 -0.12 20.77 5.40
C GLY A 202 0.91 19.74 5.89
N GLU A 203 1.94 20.18 6.61
CA GLU A 203 3.00 19.32 7.16
C GLU A 203 2.43 18.23 8.10
N VAL A 204 1.45 18.57 8.94
CA VAL A 204 0.81 17.61 9.85
C VAL A 204 0.03 16.56 9.06
N GLY A 205 -0.59 16.98 7.95
CA GLY A 205 -1.32 16.08 7.06
C GLY A 205 -0.43 15.02 6.41
N ASN A 206 0.88 15.26 6.30
CA ASN A 206 1.81 14.32 5.68
C ASN A 206 2.28 13.21 6.63
N PHE A 207 2.02 13.34 7.94
CA PHE A 207 2.27 12.31 8.94
C PHE A 207 1.08 11.39 9.20
N LEU A 208 -0.03 11.56 8.47
CA LEU A 208 -1.20 10.70 8.62
C LEU A 208 -0.92 9.27 8.09
N PRO A 209 -1.60 8.22 8.62
CA PRO A 209 -1.25 6.83 8.34
C PRO A 209 -1.27 6.45 6.85
N ASN A 210 -2.26 6.91 6.09
CA ASN A 210 -2.34 6.65 4.64
C ASN A 210 -1.25 7.43 3.89
N ALA A 211 -1.00 8.69 4.26
CA ALA A 211 0.04 9.52 3.67
C ALA A 211 1.43 8.90 3.84
N VAL A 212 1.77 8.53 5.07
CA VAL A 212 3.04 7.93 5.45
C VAL A 212 3.21 6.54 4.81
N GLY A 213 2.15 5.72 4.81
CA GLY A 213 2.17 4.39 4.19
C GLY A 213 2.34 4.43 2.66
N ASN A 214 1.78 5.45 2.02
CA ASN A 214 1.93 5.67 0.57
C ASN A 214 3.25 6.38 0.22
N GLY A 215 3.75 7.24 1.10
CA GLY A 215 5.01 7.99 0.96
C GLY A 215 6.23 7.08 0.87
N LEU A 216 6.13 5.84 1.36
CA LEU A 216 7.16 4.81 1.18
C LEU A 216 7.50 4.54 -0.30
N VAL A 217 6.47 4.32 -1.12
CA VAL A 217 6.64 4.02 -2.54
C VAL A 217 6.70 5.31 -3.35
N SER A 218 5.89 6.30 -2.97
CA SER A 218 5.78 7.59 -3.69
C SER A 218 7.04 8.43 -3.54
N GLY A 219 7.65 8.48 -2.35
CA GLY A 219 8.90 9.19 -2.12
C GLY A 219 10.07 8.59 -2.91
N VAL A 220 10.20 7.26 -2.94
CA VAL A 220 11.22 6.59 -3.78
C VAL A 220 10.96 6.86 -5.27
N GLY A 221 9.70 6.81 -5.72
CA GLY A 221 9.34 7.14 -7.09
C GLY A 221 9.69 8.58 -7.49
N GLN A 222 9.45 9.53 -6.59
CA GLN A 222 9.82 10.94 -6.78
C GLN A 222 11.34 11.13 -6.82
N ASP A 223 12.09 10.56 -5.88
CA ASP A 223 13.55 10.65 -5.85
C ASP A 223 14.16 10.09 -7.15
N LEU A 224 13.70 8.90 -7.58
CA LEU A 224 14.12 8.30 -8.83
C LEU A 224 13.70 9.15 -10.05
N PHE A 225 12.52 9.75 -10.04
CA PHE A 225 12.08 10.64 -11.10
C PHE A 225 12.98 11.87 -11.22
N LEU A 226 13.28 12.53 -10.10
CA LEU A 226 14.14 13.71 -10.05
C LEU A 226 15.58 13.43 -10.48
N ASP A 227 16.06 12.19 -10.26
CA ASP A 227 17.38 11.76 -10.70
C ASP A 227 17.48 11.40 -12.18
N ASN A 228 16.35 11.09 -12.83
CA ASN A 228 16.32 10.77 -14.26
C ASN A 228 15.98 11.99 -15.15
N ILE A 229 15.66 13.15 -14.59
CA ILE A 229 15.43 14.39 -15.36
C ILE A 229 16.67 15.31 -15.37
N PRO A 230 16.87 16.12 -16.43
CA PRO A 230 17.97 17.09 -16.50
C PRO A 230 17.99 18.05 -15.30
N THR A 231 19.17 18.46 -14.86
CA THR A 231 19.35 19.38 -13.72
C THR A 231 18.64 20.72 -13.93
N SER A 232 18.53 21.19 -15.17
CA SER A 232 17.76 22.38 -15.56
C SER A 232 16.25 22.24 -15.29
N MET A 233 15.70 21.03 -15.38
CA MET A 233 14.30 20.73 -15.12
C MET A 233 14.04 20.29 -13.68
N ARG A 234 15.07 19.99 -12.88
CA ARG A 234 14.89 19.48 -11.51
C ARG A 234 14.13 20.45 -10.60
N THR A 235 14.27 21.75 -10.77
CA THR A 235 13.51 22.75 -10.00
C THR A 235 12.03 22.74 -10.37
N MET A 236 11.71 22.63 -11.67
CA MET A 236 10.32 22.48 -12.13
C MET A 236 9.74 21.12 -11.74
N GLY A 237 10.51 20.05 -11.88
CA GLY A 237 10.14 18.70 -11.46
C GLY A 237 9.82 18.66 -9.96
N ARG A 238 10.66 19.30 -9.13
CA ARG A 238 10.37 19.48 -7.71
C ARG A 238 9.09 20.26 -7.49
N ALA A 239 8.87 21.38 -8.17
CA ALA A 239 7.64 22.16 -8.03
C ALA A 239 6.37 21.38 -8.44
N LEU A 240 6.48 20.47 -9.41
CA LEU A 240 5.39 19.59 -9.85
C LEU A 240 5.15 18.41 -8.89
N THR A 241 6.20 17.97 -8.20
CA THR A 241 6.14 16.91 -7.18
C THR A 241 6.13 17.43 -5.76
N ASP A 242 6.01 18.75 -5.53
CA ASP A 242 6.14 19.42 -4.22
C ASP A 242 4.90 19.22 -3.34
N VAL A 243 4.50 17.98 -3.20
CA VAL A 243 3.81 17.53 -2.03
C VAL A 243 4.93 17.38 -1.00
N SER A 244 4.91 18.15 0.09
CA SER A 244 5.90 18.08 1.19
C SER A 244 5.88 16.71 1.89
N GLU A 245 6.19 15.64 1.16
CA GLU A 245 6.21 14.29 1.64
C GLU A 245 7.53 14.06 2.38
N PRO A 246 7.49 13.55 3.62
CA PRO A 246 8.70 13.24 4.34
C PRO A 246 9.48 12.17 3.58
N ALA A 247 10.82 12.26 3.65
CA ALA A 247 11.72 11.32 2.99
C ALA A 247 11.27 9.87 3.20
N TRP A 248 11.43 9.02 2.19
CA TRP A 248 10.88 7.65 2.17
C TRP A 248 11.22 6.82 3.44
N TRP A 249 12.40 7.04 4.02
CA TRP A 249 12.84 6.38 5.25
C TRP A 249 12.15 6.92 6.51
N VAL A 250 11.86 8.23 6.58
CA VAL A 250 11.05 8.84 7.64
C VAL A 250 9.64 8.28 7.56
N SER A 251 9.08 8.23 6.35
CA SER A 251 7.80 7.61 6.08
C SER A 251 7.78 6.15 6.57
N GLY A 252 8.83 5.37 6.30
CA GLY A 252 8.97 4.01 6.79
C GLY A 252 8.99 3.89 8.31
N LEU A 253 9.77 4.71 9.00
CA LEU A 253 9.87 4.67 10.46
C LEU A 253 8.56 5.07 11.14
N VAL A 254 7.91 6.12 10.65
CA VAL A 254 6.61 6.56 11.18
C VAL A 254 5.54 5.50 10.90
N PHE A 255 5.56 4.86 9.73
CA PHE A 255 4.62 3.78 9.40
C PHE A 255 4.80 2.57 10.32
N LEU A 256 6.05 2.17 10.60
CA LEU A 256 6.35 1.12 11.56
C LEU A 256 5.84 1.48 12.96
N GLY A 257 5.95 2.75 13.36
CA GLY A 257 5.35 3.26 14.60
C GLY A 257 3.83 3.05 14.64
N TYR A 258 3.12 3.39 13.56
CA TYR A 258 1.67 3.13 13.45
C TYR A 258 1.36 1.63 13.49
N ILE A 259 2.10 0.79 12.79
CA ILE A 259 1.93 -0.66 12.81
C ILE A 259 2.08 -1.20 14.23
N ALA A 260 3.15 -0.80 14.94
CA ALA A 260 3.39 -1.20 16.32
C ALA A 260 2.25 -0.74 17.25
N LEU A 261 1.74 0.48 17.04
CA LEU A 261 0.62 1.03 17.79
C LEU A 261 -0.68 0.23 17.55
N PHE A 262 -1.06 -0.02 16.29
CA PHE A 262 -2.27 -0.77 15.97
C PHE A 262 -2.19 -2.24 16.42
N LEU A 263 -1.02 -2.88 16.29
CA LEU A 263 -0.80 -4.23 16.82
C LEU A 263 -0.84 -4.28 18.34
N GLY A 264 -0.25 -3.28 19.01
CA GLY A 264 -0.28 -3.14 20.47
C GLY A 264 -1.70 -2.95 20.99
N LEU A 265 -2.45 -2.01 20.42
CA LEU A 265 -3.85 -1.77 20.76
C LEU A 265 -4.73 -2.98 20.46
N GLY A 266 -4.56 -3.59 19.28
CA GLY A 266 -5.27 -4.82 18.90
C GLY A 266 -5.01 -5.97 19.87
N ARG A 267 -3.76 -6.14 20.32
CA ARG A 267 -3.40 -7.13 21.35
C ARG A 267 -4.08 -6.84 22.69
N LEU A 268 -4.08 -5.59 23.15
CA LEU A 268 -4.70 -5.19 24.41
C LEU A 268 -6.22 -5.41 24.39
N VAL A 269 -6.87 -5.03 23.29
CA VAL A 269 -8.33 -5.25 23.11
C VAL A 269 -8.66 -6.73 23.03
N ALA A 270 -7.86 -7.53 22.32
CA ALA A 270 -8.05 -8.98 22.23
C ALA A 270 -7.83 -9.71 23.57
N GLN A 271 -7.07 -9.13 24.51
CA GLN A 271 -6.92 -9.67 25.86
C GLN A 271 -8.12 -9.37 26.75
N ARG A 272 -8.74 -8.20 26.60
CA ARG A 272 -9.85 -7.74 27.44
C ARG A 272 -11.24 -8.18 26.96
N ARG A 273 -11.37 -8.57 25.69
CA ARG A 273 -12.63 -9.14 25.18
C ARG A 273 -12.83 -10.53 25.79
N ASP A 274 -13.85 -10.64 26.64
CA ASP A 274 -14.39 -11.92 27.04
C ASP A 274 -14.99 -12.62 25.83
N ILE A 275 -14.61 -13.89 25.67
CA ILE A 275 -15.04 -14.73 24.56
C ILE A 275 -16.11 -15.64 25.14
N ALA A 276 -17.38 -15.28 24.93
CA ALA A 276 -18.54 -16.09 25.31
C ALA A 276 -18.92 -17.03 24.16
#